data_AF-A0A917DT66-F1
#
_entry.id   AF-A0A917DT66-F1
#
_cell.length_a   1.000
_cell.length_b   1.000
_cell.length_c   1.000
_cell.angle_alpha   90.00
_cell.angle_beta   90.00
_cell.angle_gamma   90.00
#
_symmetry.space_group_name_H-M   'P 1'
#
loop_
_entity.id
_entity.type
_entity.pdbx_description
1 polymer ?
#
loop_
_entity_poly.entity_id
_entity_poly.type
_entity_poly.pdbx_seq_one_letter_code
_entity_poly.pdbx_strand_id
1 'polypeptide(L)'
;MKKLLLLLICASIFFSCQKETIEVAPVSDFDHLKTVSKLKDQKGFLMDAGNNLTVIVVEGNTDNFDPLSCVANPSERYVVGNLPSELKNKTDLKIVFSGEVKELLSATAPNLGIPLKLTKIRVK
;
A
#
# COMPACT_ATOMS: atom_id res chain seq x y z
N MET A 1 7.61 55.38 10.06
CA MET A 1 7.62 54.29 9.07
C MET A 1 7.41 52.96 9.81
N LYS A 2 6.17 52.48 9.91
CA LYS A 2 5.79 51.25 10.66
C LYS A 2 4.58 50.57 10.02
N LYS A 3 4.66 50.18 8.74
CA LYS A 3 3.62 49.36 8.07
C LYS A 3 4.20 48.48 6.96
N LEU A 4 5.33 47.81 7.24
CA LEU A 4 5.99 46.94 6.26
C LEU A 4 6.27 45.52 6.79
N LEU A 5 5.49 45.06 7.76
CA LEU A 5 5.76 43.80 8.47
C LEU A 5 4.54 42.87 8.56
N LEU A 6 3.58 43.01 7.64
CA LEU A 6 2.32 42.26 7.68
C LEU A 6 1.97 41.52 6.38
N LEU A 7 2.95 41.22 5.53
CA LEU A 7 2.73 40.54 4.24
C LEU A 7 3.44 39.19 4.09
N LEU A 8 4.06 38.66 5.17
CA LEU A 8 4.83 37.42 5.11
C LEU A 8 4.10 36.16 5.61
N ILE A 9 2.83 36.25 6.03
CA ILE A 9 2.11 35.09 6.59
C ILE A 9 1.25 34.36 5.53
N CYS A 10 1.04 34.92 4.34
CA CYS A 10 0.28 34.25 3.28
C CYS A 10 1.13 33.34 2.35
N ALA A 11 2.44 33.22 2.59
CA ALA A 11 3.33 32.45 1.71
C ALA A 11 3.51 30.97 2.11
N SER A 12 2.92 30.50 3.21
CA SER A 12 3.14 29.14 3.72
C SER A 12 2.13 28.09 3.28
N ILE A 13 1.17 28.41 2.40
CA ILE A 13 0.15 27.43 1.94
C ILE A 13 0.59 26.66 0.67
N PHE A 14 1.85 26.78 0.23
CA PHE A 14 2.39 26.07 -0.94
C PHE A 14 3.28 24.86 -0.62
N PHE A 15 3.28 24.39 0.62
CA PHE A 15 3.82 23.08 1.02
C PHE A 15 2.63 22.27 1.56
N SER A 16 2.34 21.04 1.18
CA SER A 16 3.11 20.04 0.47
C SER A 16 2.10 18.94 0.16
N CYS A 17 2.10 18.40 -1.06
CA CYS A 17 1.54 17.08 -1.31
C CYS A 17 2.45 16.10 -0.55
N GLN A 18 2.23 15.96 0.77
CA GLN A 18 3.04 15.14 1.64
C GLN A 18 2.80 13.70 1.22
N LYS A 19 3.73 13.16 0.42
CA LYS A 19 3.89 11.73 0.24
C LYS A 19 4.36 11.17 1.57
N GLU A 20 3.41 10.94 2.47
CA GLU A 20 3.67 10.40 3.80
C GLU A 20 4.25 8.99 3.65
N THR A 21 5.46 8.80 4.17
CA THR A 21 6.00 7.46 4.38
C THR A 21 5.47 6.99 5.71
N ILE A 22 4.69 5.91 5.69
CA ILE A 22 4.11 5.35 6.89
C ILE A 22 5.03 4.23 7.36
N GLU A 23 5.38 4.27 8.64
CA GLU A 23 6.19 3.21 9.24
C GLU A 23 5.39 1.91 9.25
N VAL A 24 5.99 0.84 8.73
CA VAL A 24 5.35 -0.49 8.71
C VAL A 24 5.75 -1.24 9.96
N ALA A 25 4.82 -1.99 10.54
CA ALA A 25 5.12 -2.77 11.72
C ALA A 25 6.26 -3.78 11.42
N PRO A 26 7.26 -3.92 12.30
CA PRO A 26 8.43 -4.75 12.04
C PRO A 26 8.09 -6.26 12.01
N VAL A 27 7.01 -6.64 12.69
CA VAL A 27 6.51 -8.01 12.79
C VAL A 27 5.35 -8.19 11.83
N SER A 28 5.32 -9.34 11.16
CA SER A 28 4.24 -9.73 10.25
C SER A 28 3.69 -11.09 10.60
N ASP A 29 2.39 -11.26 10.40
CA ASP A 29 1.70 -12.56 10.54
C ASP A 29 2.34 -13.66 9.67
N PHE A 30 3.10 -13.28 8.63
CA PHE A 30 3.77 -14.18 7.70
C PHE A 30 5.28 -14.35 7.94
N ASP A 31 5.80 -13.93 9.09
CA ASP A 31 7.24 -14.08 9.41
C ASP A 31 7.70 -15.54 9.55
N HIS A 32 6.76 -16.45 9.83
CA HIS A 32 7.01 -17.89 9.88
C HIS A 32 7.13 -18.53 8.48
N LEU A 33 6.75 -17.83 7.41
CA LEU A 33 6.79 -18.32 6.03
C LEU A 33 8.11 -17.96 5.34
N LYS A 34 8.55 -18.83 4.44
CA LYS A 34 9.74 -18.61 3.62
C LYS A 34 9.53 -17.46 2.64
N THR A 35 10.50 -16.55 2.53
CA THR A 35 10.51 -15.53 1.48
C THR A 35 10.88 -16.15 0.13
N VAL A 36 10.02 -15.99 -0.88
CA VAL A 36 10.24 -16.49 -2.25
C VAL A 36 10.65 -15.39 -3.22
N SER A 37 10.31 -14.14 -2.94
CA SER A 37 10.71 -12.99 -3.76
C SER A 37 10.73 -11.70 -2.95
N LYS A 38 11.41 -10.67 -3.45
CA LYS A 38 11.44 -9.33 -2.88
C LYS A 38 10.94 -8.32 -3.90
N LEU A 39 10.00 -7.48 -3.49
CA LEU A 39 9.44 -6.39 -4.28
C LEU A 39 10.07 -5.07 -3.85
N LYS A 40 10.34 -4.20 -4.82
CA LYS A 40 10.92 -2.89 -4.58
C LYS A 40 10.10 -1.80 -5.26
N ASP A 41 9.64 -0.83 -4.47
CA ASP A 41 8.95 0.40 -4.88
C ASP A 41 7.86 0.16 -5.95
N GLN A 42 7.07 -0.91 -5.76
CA GLN A 42 5.95 -1.27 -6.61
C GLN A 42 4.80 -0.29 -6.41
N LYS A 43 4.10 0.05 -7.50
CA LYS A 43 2.88 0.85 -7.45
C LYS A 43 1.68 -0.08 -7.29
N GLY A 44 0.72 0.33 -6.49
CA GLY A 44 -0.52 -0.41 -6.33
C GLY A 44 -1.59 0.41 -5.65
N PHE A 45 -2.69 -0.25 -5.34
CA PHE A 45 -3.85 0.31 -4.67
C PHE A 45 -4.19 -0.54 -3.46
N LEU A 46 -4.54 0.12 -2.34
CA LEU A 46 -5.19 -0.55 -1.23
C LEU A 46 -6.67 -0.73 -1.55
N MET A 47 -7.14 -1.96 -1.44
CA MET A 47 -8.52 -2.32 -1.70
C MET A 47 -9.08 -3.09 -0.52
N ASP A 48 -10.32 -2.77 -0.13
CA ASP A 48 -11.07 -3.57 0.82
C ASP A 48 -11.54 -4.87 0.14
N ALA A 49 -11.18 -6.02 0.72
CA ALA A 49 -11.59 -7.34 0.27
C ALA A 49 -12.71 -7.94 1.14
N GLY A 50 -13.30 -7.15 2.04
CA GLY A 50 -14.32 -7.57 2.99
C GLY A 50 -13.75 -8.33 4.19
N ASN A 51 -14.58 -8.61 5.20
CA ASN A 51 -14.17 -9.29 6.44
C ASN A 51 -12.97 -8.65 7.15
N ASN A 52 -12.86 -7.32 7.12
CA ASN A 52 -11.72 -6.54 7.65
C ASN A 52 -10.36 -6.88 6.99
N LEU A 53 -10.38 -7.41 5.77
CA LEU A 53 -9.19 -7.71 4.99
C LEU A 53 -8.92 -6.59 3.99
N THR A 54 -7.76 -5.95 4.09
CA THR A 54 -7.27 -5.02 3.06
C THR A 54 -6.15 -5.68 2.28
N VAL A 55 -6.23 -5.64 0.95
CA VAL A 55 -5.23 -6.20 0.04
C VAL A 55 -4.55 -5.10 -0.75
N ILE A 56 -3.34 -5.38 -1.23
CA ILE A 56 -2.67 -4.53 -2.21
C ILE A 56 -2.85 -5.16 -3.59
N VAL A 57 -3.41 -4.40 -4.53
CA VAL A 57 -3.48 -4.79 -5.94
C VAL A 57 -2.40 -4.03 -6.71
N VAL A 58 -1.53 -4.73 -7.42
CA VAL A 58 -0.46 -4.08 -8.20
C VAL A 58 -1.03 -3.45 -9.46
N GLU A 59 -0.57 -2.22 -9.74
CA GLU A 59 -0.88 -1.54 -11.01
C GLU A 59 -0.19 -2.30 -12.15
N GLY A 60 -0.97 -2.98 -12.99
CA GLY A 60 -0.48 -3.61 -14.21
C GLY A 60 0.02 -2.58 -15.23
N ASN A 61 0.75 -3.02 -16.26
CA ASN A 61 1.26 -2.14 -17.32
C ASN A 61 0.18 -1.68 -18.32
N THR A 62 -1.10 -1.85 -18.02
CA THR A 62 -2.20 -1.47 -18.90
C THR A 62 -2.70 -0.07 -18.55
N ASP A 63 -2.78 0.80 -19.57
CA ASP A 63 -3.22 2.20 -19.40
C ASP A 63 -4.67 2.35 -18.89
N ASN A 64 -5.43 1.25 -18.83
CA ASN A 64 -6.82 1.16 -18.35
C ASN A 64 -6.94 0.25 -17.12
N PHE A 65 -5.99 0.29 -16.18
CA PHE A 65 -6.11 -0.44 -14.93
C PHE A 65 -7.22 0.15 -14.06
N ASP A 66 -8.37 -0.53 -14.00
CA ASP A 66 -9.45 -0.24 -13.05
C ASP A 66 -9.31 -1.16 -11.83
N PRO A 67 -8.86 -0.64 -10.67
CA PRO A 67 -8.72 -1.42 -9.45
C PRO A 67 -10.07 -1.94 -8.92
N LEU A 68 -11.18 -1.27 -9.23
CA LEU A 68 -12.53 -1.64 -8.80
C LEU A 68 -13.20 -2.66 -9.72
N SER A 69 -12.72 -2.78 -10.97
CA SER A 69 -13.06 -3.93 -11.80
C SER A 69 -12.38 -5.15 -11.19
N CYS A 70 -13.16 -6.10 -10.68
CA CYS A 70 -12.69 -7.31 -9.99
C CYS A 70 -11.83 -8.28 -10.85
N VAL A 71 -11.11 -7.81 -11.88
CA VAL A 71 -10.36 -8.60 -12.86
C VAL A 71 -8.86 -8.67 -12.57
N ALA A 72 -8.35 -7.99 -11.53
CA ALA A 72 -6.97 -8.24 -11.11
C ALA A 72 -6.84 -9.72 -10.71
N ASN A 73 -6.04 -10.47 -11.45
CA ASN A 73 -5.85 -11.91 -11.26
C ASN A 73 -5.39 -12.14 -9.81
N PRO A 74 -5.84 -13.18 -9.09
CA PRO A 74 -5.33 -13.48 -7.75
C PRO A 74 -3.79 -13.45 -7.62
N SER A 75 -3.06 -13.70 -8.72
CA SER A 75 -1.60 -13.57 -8.82
C SER A 75 -1.06 -12.13 -8.68
N GLU A 76 -1.91 -11.12 -8.78
CA GLU A 76 -1.56 -9.68 -8.71
C GLU A 76 -2.06 -9.03 -7.41
N ARG A 77 -2.64 -9.83 -6.51
CA ARG A 77 -3.15 -9.40 -5.21
C ARG A 77 -2.21 -9.86 -4.13
N TYR A 78 -1.87 -8.97 -3.21
CA TYR A 78 -1.07 -9.27 -2.03
C TYR A 78 -1.90 -9.11 -0.76
N VAL A 79 -1.93 -10.16 0.05
CA VAL A 79 -2.47 -10.11 1.41
C VAL A 79 -1.36 -9.61 2.33
N VAL A 80 -1.61 -8.54 3.07
CA VAL A 80 -0.57 -7.87 3.86
C VAL A 80 -0.64 -8.26 5.33
N GLY A 81 0.41 -8.90 5.85
CA GLY A 81 0.44 -9.39 7.23
C GLY A 81 0.89 -8.36 8.28
N ASN A 82 1.19 -7.12 7.88
CA ASN A 82 1.68 -6.05 8.76
C ASN A 82 1.25 -4.66 8.29
N LEU A 83 0.03 -4.54 7.75
CA LEU A 83 -0.50 -3.26 7.28
C LEU A 83 -0.67 -2.29 8.46
N PRO A 84 -0.13 -1.05 8.37
CA PRO A 84 -0.34 -0.02 9.38
C PRO A 84 -1.82 0.19 9.68
N SER A 85 -2.15 0.43 10.95
CA SER A 85 -3.54 0.57 11.42
C SER A 85 -4.31 1.69 10.72
N GLU A 86 -3.60 2.75 10.35
CA GLU A 86 -4.06 3.97 9.66
C GLU A 86 -4.54 3.68 8.24
N LEU A 87 -4.01 2.60 7.65
CA LEU A 87 -4.31 2.15 6.30
C LEU A 87 -5.32 1.00 6.25
N LYS A 88 -5.69 0.42 7.41
CA LYS A 88 -6.73 -0.61 7.47
C LYS A 88 -8.07 -0.01 7.05
N ASN A 89 -8.83 -0.76 6.26
CA ASN A 89 -10.15 -0.37 5.73
C ASN A 89 -10.12 0.86 4.81
N LYS A 90 -8.93 1.31 4.36
CA LYS A 90 -8.83 2.29 3.27
C LYS A 90 -8.99 1.56 1.95
N THR A 91 -9.84 2.10 1.08
CA THR A 91 -10.03 1.62 -0.29
C THR A 91 -9.64 2.72 -1.28
N ASP A 92 -9.30 2.33 -2.51
CA ASP A 92 -8.95 3.21 -3.62
C ASP A 92 -7.75 4.13 -3.35
N LEU A 93 -6.90 3.77 -2.37
CA LEU A 93 -5.74 4.56 -2.01
C LEU A 93 -4.52 4.14 -2.83
N LYS A 94 -4.01 5.05 -3.67
CA LYS A 94 -2.78 4.80 -4.43
C LYS A 94 -1.56 4.80 -3.52
N ILE A 95 -0.75 3.77 -3.64
CA ILE A 95 0.44 3.56 -2.81
C ILE A 95 1.67 3.22 -3.63
N VAL A 96 2.84 3.39 -3.00
CA VAL A 96 4.09 2.77 -3.40
C VAL A 96 4.59 1.92 -2.25
N PHE A 97 4.93 0.66 -2.52
CA PHE A 97 5.31 -0.29 -1.48
C PHE A 97 6.51 -1.15 -1.86
N SER A 98 7.21 -1.65 -0.84
CA SER A 98 8.23 -2.68 -0.94
C SER A 98 7.93 -3.77 0.07
N GLY A 99 8.36 -5.00 -0.20
CA GLY A 99 8.08 -6.10 0.71
C GLY A 99 8.71 -7.42 0.31
N GLU A 100 8.47 -8.41 1.14
CA GLU A 100 8.89 -9.78 0.95
C GLU A 100 7.67 -10.64 0.65
N VAL A 101 7.65 -11.21 -0.56
CA VAL A 101 6.63 -12.17 -0.97
C VAL A 101 6.94 -13.49 -0.29
N LYS A 102 5.96 -14.02 0.42
CA LYS A 102 6.11 -15.27 1.17
C LYS A 102 5.50 -16.45 0.43
N GLU A 103 6.00 -17.65 0.71
CA GLU A 103 5.56 -18.90 0.11
C GLU A 103 4.10 -19.21 0.47
N LEU A 104 3.29 -19.56 -0.53
CA LEU A 104 1.91 -20.01 -0.32
C LEU A 104 1.91 -21.51 -0.03
N LEU A 105 1.66 -21.88 1.23
CA LEU A 105 1.54 -23.29 1.63
C LEU A 105 0.16 -23.86 1.24
N SER A 106 0.08 -24.42 0.03
CA SER A 106 -0.96 -25.33 -0.51
C SER A 106 -2.46 -24.93 -0.45
N ALA A 107 -3.02 -24.78 -1.66
CA ALA A 107 -4.39 -25.02 -2.16
C ALA A 107 -5.66 -24.43 -1.48
N THR A 108 -5.67 -24.03 -0.21
CA THR A 108 -6.93 -23.55 0.45
C THR A 108 -7.09 -22.04 0.52
N ALA A 109 -6.09 -21.25 0.10
CA ALA A 109 -6.18 -19.78 0.04
C ALA A 109 -6.04 -19.16 -1.37
N PRO A 110 -6.50 -19.77 -2.49
CA PRO A 110 -6.26 -19.23 -3.83
C PRO A 110 -7.02 -17.93 -4.14
N ASN A 111 -7.95 -17.49 -3.28
CA ASN A 111 -8.84 -16.38 -3.60
C ASN A 111 -8.46 -15.04 -2.96
N LEU A 112 -7.63 -15.03 -1.90
CA LEU A 112 -7.35 -13.81 -1.14
C LEU A 112 -6.12 -13.05 -1.65
N GLY A 113 -5.17 -13.77 -2.26
CA GLY A 113 -3.93 -13.20 -2.82
C GLY A 113 -2.67 -13.87 -2.24
N ILE A 114 -1.50 -13.40 -2.69
CA ILE A 114 -0.20 -13.89 -2.28
C ILE A 114 0.22 -13.22 -0.96
N PRO A 115 0.70 -13.96 0.06
CA PRO A 115 1.11 -13.34 1.32
C PRO A 115 2.33 -12.41 1.15
N LEU A 116 2.25 -11.23 1.76
CA LEU A 116 3.26 -10.17 1.68
C LEU A 116 3.55 -9.62 3.07
N LYS A 117 4.84 -9.57 3.40
CA LYS A 117 5.36 -8.73 4.49
C LYS A 117 5.82 -7.40 3.91
N LEU A 118 5.21 -6.29 4.30
CA LEU A 118 5.69 -4.96 3.92
C LEU A 118 7.01 -4.64 4.63
N THR A 119 7.94 -4.07 3.88
CA THR A 119 9.14 -3.42 4.42
C THR A 119 9.05 -1.89 4.30
N LYS A 120 8.14 -1.39 3.47
CA LYS A 120 7.93 0.04 3.23
C LYS A 120 6.58 0.26 2.57
N ILE A 121 5.86 1.32 2.94
CA ILE A 121 4.68 1.80 2.25
C ILE A 121 4.63 3.33 2.27
N ARG A 122 4.14 3.92 1.18
CA ARG A 122 3.95 5.37 1.01
C ARG A 122 2.64 5.63 0.31
N VAL A 123 1.86 6.57 0.82
CA VAL A 123 0.68 7.08 0.10
C VAL A 123 1.15 8.02 -1.01
N LYS A 124 0.50 7.95 -2.17
CA LYS A 124 0.97 8.61 -3.39
C LYS A 124 0.12 9.79 -3.83
#